data_AF-A0A9E4YF35-F1
#
_entry.id   AF-A0A9E4YF35-F1
#
_cell.length_a   1.000
_cell.length_b   1.000
_cell.length_c   1.000
_cell.angle_alpha   90.00
_cell.angle_beta   90.00
_cell.angle_gamma   90.00
#
_symmetry.space_group_name_H-M   'P 1'
#
loop_
_entity.id
_entity.type
_entity.pdbx_description
1 polymer ?
#
loop_
_entity_poly.entity_id
_entity_poly.type
_entity_poly.pdbx_seq_one_letter_code
_entity_poly.pdbx_strand_id
1 'polypeptide(L)'
;MNVRIGLNAGEPIAEDEDLFGTAVNLAARIAAKAEGGEILVADVVRQLVAGKEFLFNDRGDTEMRGFEDPVRVYEVRWREEG
;
A
#
# COMPACT_ATOMS: atom_id res chain seq x y z
N MET A 1 -12.66 -12.10 12.35
CA MET A 1 -11.98 -10.80 12.19
C MET A 1 -10.93 -10.98 11.12
N ASN A 2 -10.90 -10.12 10.09
CA ASN A 2 -9.89 -10.16 9.06
C ASN A 2 -9.01 -8.90 9.15
N VAL A 3 -7.72 -9.04 8.87
CA VAL A 3 -6.77 -7.93 8.89
C VAL A 3 -6.79 -7.22 7.54
N ARG A 4 -6.62 -5.90 7.54
CA ARG A 4 -6.42 -5.07 6.35
C ARG A 4 -4.97 -4.62 6.33
N ILE A 5 -4.29 -4.74 5.21
CA ILE A 5 -2.87 -4.40 5.09
C ILE A 5 -2.69 -3.40 3.95
N GLY A 6 -1.92 -2.35 4.21
CA GLY A 6 -1.52 -1.35 3.22
C GLY A 6 -0.02 -1.11 3.27
N LEU A 7 0.64 -1.12 2.12
CA LEU A 7 2.07 -0.85 2.02
C LEU A 7 2.34 0.36 1.12
N ASN A 8 3.27 1.18 1.58
CA ASN A 8 3.91 2.21 0.79
C ASN A 8 5.42 2.20 1.11
N ALA A 9 6.22 2.77 0.22
CA ALA A 9 7.64 3.00 0.46
C ALA A 9 7.98 4.47 0.18
N GLY A 10 8.87 5.04 0.98
CA GLY A 10 9.29 6.43 0.89
C GLY A 10 10.03 6.82 2.16
N GLU A 11 10.54 8.05 2.21
CA GLU A 11 11.28 8.57 3.36
C GLU A 11 10.29 9.06 4.45
N PRO A 12 10.28 8.45 5.65
CA PRO A 12 9.55 8.98 6.79
C PRO A 12 10.38 10.05 7.52
N ILE A 13 9.72 10.81 8.39
CA ILE A 13 10.36 11.64 9.41
C ILE A 13 10.39 10.82 10.69
N ALA A 14 11.57 10.62 11.28
CA ALA A 14 11.72 9.86 12.53
C ALA A 14 11.91 10.80 13.72
N GLU A 15 11.06 10.70 14.74
CA GLU A 15 11.14 11.46 15.99
C GLU A 15 10.72 10.58 17.16
N ASP A 16 11.46 10.61 18.27
CA ASP A 16 11.12 9.95 19.55
C ASP A 16 10.51 8.54 19.42
N GLU A 17 11.18 7.67 18.65
CA GLU A 17 10.79 6.27 18.39
C GLU A 17 9.54 6.06 17.50
N ASP A 18 9.05 7.11 16.85
CA ASP A 18 7.91 7.04 15.92
C ASP A 18 8.25 7.56 14.51
N LEU A 19 7.43 7.18 13.53
CA LEU A 19 7.57 7.54 12.12
C LEU A 19 6.39 8.36 11.63
N PHE A 20 6.69 9.51 11.04
CA PHE A 20 5.72 10.47 10.53
C PHE A 20 5.95 10.81 9.06
N GLY A 21 5.06 11.66 8.54
CA GLY A 21 5.18 12.24 7.21
C GLY A 21 4.34 11.55 6.15
N THR A 22 4.49 12.04 4.92
CA THR A 22 3.65 11.67 3.79
C THR A 22 3.72 10.17 3.46
N ALA A 23 4.89 9.55 3.57
CA ALA A 23 5.07 8.13 3.29
C ALA A 23 4.24 7.23 4.21
N VAL A 24 4.24 7.52 5.52
CA VAL A 24 3.48 6.80 6.55
C VAL A 24 1.99 7.06 6.41
N ASN A 25 1.62 8.32 6.19
CA ASN A 25 0.23 8.71 5.96
C ASN A 25 -0.36 7.98 4.75
N LEU A 26 0.38 7.86 3.65
CA LEU A 26 -0.06 7.12 2.47
C LEU A 26 -0.28 5.64 2.77
N ALA A 27 0.66 4.97 3.45
CA ALA A 27 0.50 3.56 3.84
C ALA A 27 -0.78 3.34 4.66
N ALA A 28 -1.04 4.21 5.64
CA ALA A 28 -2.24 4.14 6.46
C ALA A 28 -3.53 4.34 5.64
N ARG A 29 -3.52 5.23 4.63
CA ARG A 29 -4.67 5.44 3.74
C ARG A 29 -4.89 4.26 2.81
N ILE A 30 -3.83 3.66 2.28
CA ILE A 30 -3.90 2.43 1.49
C ILE A 30 -4.51 1.29 2.33
N ALA A 31 -4.05 1.12 3.58
CA ALA A 31 -4.60 0.11 4.48
C ALA A 31 -6.09 0.33 4.79
N ALA A 32 -6.51 1.60 4.89
CA ALA A 32 -7.91 1.95 5.12
C ALA A 32 -8.83 1.68 3.92
N LYS A 33 -8.26 1.60 2.70
CA LYS A 33 -8.98 1.25 1.45
C LYS A 33 -9.08 -0.25 1.21
N ALA A 34 -8.26 -1.05 1.90
CA ALA A 34 -8.27 -2.49 1.76
C ALA A 34 -9.50 -3.12 2.43
N GLU A 35 -10.02 -4.18 1.82
CA GLU A 35 -11.03 -5.06 2.41
C GLU A 35 -10.39 -6.06 3.37
N GLY A 36 -11.22 -6.72 4.19
CA GLY A 36 -10.75 -7.67 5.20
C GLY A 36 -10.07 -8.91 4.57
N GLY A 37 -8.75 -9.02 4.73
CA GLY A 37 -7.91 -10.07 4.14
C GLY A 37 -7.18 -9.63 2.87
N GLU A 38 -7.37 -8.39 2.43
CA GLU A 38 -6.71 -7.78 1.28
C GLU A 38 -5.38 -7.11 1.68
N ILE A 39 -4.41 -7.16 0.77
CA ILE A 39 -3.13 -6.46 0.88
C ILE A 39 -3.04 -5.50 -0.29
N LEU A 40 -3.17 -4.20 -0.03
CA LEU A 40 -2.99 -3.16 -1.04
C LEU A 40 -1.60 -2.53 -0.95
N VAL A 41 -1.01 -2.20 -2.09
CA VAL A 41 0.32 -1.58 -2.17
C VAL A 41 0.32 -0.40 -3.15
N ALA A 42 1.13 0.62 -2.87
CA ALA A 42 1.46 1.64 -3.84
C ALA A 42 2.37 1.09 -4.95
N ASP A 43 2.38 1.72 -6.14
CA ASP A 43 3.23 1.27 -7.26
C ASP A 43 4.71 1.16 -6.87
N VAL A 44 5.24 2.09 -6.06
CA VAL A 44 6.65 2.06 -5.62
C VAL A 44 7.04 0.74 -4.96
N VAL A 45 6.16 0.12 -4.17
CA VAL A 45 6.43 -1.17 -3.52
C VAL A 45 6.52 -2.27 -4.57
N ARG A 46 5.61 -2.27 -5.55
CA ARG A 46 5.61 -3.22 -6.68
C ARG A 46 6.88 -3.10 -7.51
N GLN A 47 7.33 -1.87 -7.78
CA GLN A 47 8.57 -1.61 -8.52
C GLN A 47 9.81 -2.09 -7.75
N LEU A 48 9.86 -1.88 -6.43
CA LEU A 48 10.98 -2.31 -5.58
C LEU A 48 11.15 -3.85 -5.54
N VAL A 49 10.11 -4.60 -5.85
CA VAL A 49 10.14 -6.08 -5.91
C VAL A 49 10.08 -6.62 -7.34
N ALA A 50 10.25 -5.76 -8.36
CA ALA A 50 10.27 -6.18 -9.74
C ALA A 50 11.29 -7.33 -9.97
N GLY A 51 10.86 -8.38 -10.67
CA GLY A 51 11.66 -9.59 -10.89
C GLY A 51 11.54 -10.65 -9.80
N LYS A 52 10.85 -10.39 -8.69
CA LYS A 52 10.45 -11.41 -7.71
C LYS A 52 9.11 -12.05 -8.08
N GLU A 53 8.87 -13.26 -7.57
CA GLU A 53 7.65 -14.04 -7.81
C GLU A 53 6.46 -13.54 -6.99
N PHE A 54 6.04 -12.29 -7.20
CA PHE A 54 4.81 -11.74 -6.65
C PHE A 54 3.82 -11.43 -7.78
N LEU A 55 2.56 -11.76 -7.56
CA LEU A 55 1.46 -11.44 -8.46
C LEU A 55 0.66 -10.26 -7.91
N PHE A 56 0.30 -9.34 -8.79
CA PHE A 56 -0.42 -8.12 -8.44
C PHE A 56 -1.63 -7.94 -9.35
N ASN A 57 -2.77 -7.58 -8.76
CA ASN A 57 -3.93 -7.08 -9.50
C ASN A 57 -3.90 -5.56 -9.48
N ASP A 58 -4.00 -4.93 -10.65
CA ASP A 58 -4.16 -3.48 -10.74
C ASP A 58 -5.56 -3.08 -10.25
N ARG A 59 -5.62 -2.21 -9.25
CA ARG A 59 -6.87 -1.68 -8.69
C ARG A 59 -7.15 -0.26 -9.16
N GLY A 60 -6.27 0.30 -10.00
CA GLY A 60 -6.39 1.61 -10.61
C GLY A 60 -6.04 2.75 -9.67
N ASP A 61 -6.27 3.96 -10.18
CA ASP A 61 -6.01 5.21 -9.48
C ASP A 61 -7.07 5.45 -8.39
N THR A 62 -6.61 5.72 -7.17
CA THR A 62 -7.48 5.93 -6.01
C THR A 62 -7.21 7.28 -5.37
N GLU A 63 -8.28 8.06 -5.20
CA GLU A 63 -8.26 9.32 -4.48
C GLU A 63 -7.95 9.12 -3.00
N MET A 64 -6.91 9.81 -2.52
CA MET A 64 -6.44 9.73 -1.15
C MET A 64 -6.52 11.11 -0.49
N ARG A 65 -7.18 11.19 0.66
CA ARG A 65 -7.26 12.45 1.42
C ARG A 65 -5.85 12.96 1.75
N GLY A 66 -5.54 14.18 1.32
CA GLY A 66 -4.26 14.84 1.56
C GLY A 66 -3.23 14.65 0.44
N PHE A 67 -3.62 14.05 -0.68
CA PHE A 67 -2.82 13.92 -1.89
C PHE A 67 -3.56 14.65 -3.02
N GLU A 68 -2.83 15.45 -3.80
CA GLU A 68 -3.40 16.23 -4.90
C GLU A 68 -3.70 15.34 -6.11
N ASP A 69 -2.81 14.38 -6.38
CA ASP A 69 -2.96 13.41 -7.46
C ASP A 69 -3.47 12.06 -6.94
N PRO A 70 -4.32 11.36 -7.72
CA PRO A 70 -4.70 10.00 -7.43
C PRO A 70 -3.49 9.07 -7.29
N VAL A 71 -3.55 8.14 -6.34
CA VAL A 71 -2.49 7.14 -6.16
C VAL A 71 -2.93 5.81 -6.74
N ARG A 72 -2.17 5.29 -7.70
CA ARG A 72 -2.40 3.95 -8.23
C ARG A 72 -2.03 2.89 -7.20
N VAL A 73 -2.97 1.97 -6.97
CA VAL A 73 -2.82 0.89 -5.98
C VAL A 73 -2.97 -0.47 -6.65
N TYR A 74 -2.29 -1.45 -6.06
CA TYR A 74 -2.28 -2.84 -6.51
C TYR A 74 -2.63 -3.75 -5.35
N GLU A 75 -3.39 -4.80 -5.61
CA GLU A 75 -3.62 -5.87 -4.64
C GLU A 75 -2.54 -6.95 -4.83
N VAL A 76 -1.91 -7.40 -3.74
CA VAL A 76 -1.01 -8.56 -3.76
C VAL A 76 -1.82 -9.84 -3.70
N ARG A 77 -1.64 -10.74 -4.66
CA ARG A 77 -2.19 -12.09 -4.57
C ARG A 77 -1.29 -12.94 -3.66
N TRP A 78 -1.72 -13.11 -2.42
CA TRP A 78 -0.97 -13.84 -1.38
C TRP A 78 -1.58 -15.20 -1.03
N ARG A 79 -2.79 -15.49 -1.52
CA ARG A 79 -3.45 -16.78 -1.38
C ARG A 79 -3.46 -17.46 -2.74
N GLU A 80 -3.23 -18.77 -2.73
CA GLU A 80 -3.59 -19.61 -3.86
C GLU A 80 -5.13 -19.66 -3.91
N GLU A 81 -5.72 -19.37 -5.07
CA GLU A 81 -7.11 -19.75 -5.32
C GLU A 81 -7.15 -21.28 -5.26
N GLY A 82 -7.82 -21.81 -4.23
CA GLY A 82 -8.02 -23.26 -4.06
C GLY A 82 -8.93 -23.85 -5.13
#